data_AF-A0AAW6U376-F1
#
_entry.id   AF-A0AAW6U376-F1
#
_cell.length_a   1.000
_cell.length_b   1.000
_cell.length_c   1.000
_cell.angle_alpha   90.00
_cell.angle_beta   90.00
_cell.angle_gamma   90.00
#
_symmetry.space_group_name_H-M   'P 1'
#
loop_
_entity.id
_entity.type
_entity.pdbx_description
1 polymer ?
#
loop_
_entity_poly.entity_id
_entity_poly.type
_entity_poly.pdbx_seq_one_letter_code
_entity_poly.pdbx_strand_id
1 'polypeptide(L)'
;MTSNRTSTSSGDTSSKRVSPKKPPAGKRSSTDPYGTELALKVKRKGRGHLAVSYWDLWMTLLASREFDADLDRLAAEMRAQRDRHSVIGLGQEEWKGRLSHLRDLQRRLRAGGLDLPAVVEAAGALAQKEARRARRKVVEKPARQAERSEPMRWTPEKKGQDFALHGYWSDFPVSPQPYADRIAANFDSRRFYTENQSFSVARRLDRYATEGTALAAKGQYAEALALLRAVLTGIIRIMGFADDSCGVIGDAFQEAFKEYLALDLAATGIDETVFLQDLLTFLIWEDFGLTYNQTHGYFRKLSKDQGQICIDFLRQQIGNLQSEDLDYQAQEALTLLGQVACEHRRYDLFISLARDMKTDEWQRILRLADAAMKARKRDLALLVFEAALQPGFHYDLLRRHYEQLQRGVWKPDLKK
;
A
#
# COMPACT_ATOMS: atom_id res chain seq x y z
N MET A 1 53.43 10.04 32.78
CA MET A 1 53.63 9.61 34.17
C MET A 1 53.15 8.18 34.30
N THR A 2 54.09 7.29 34.54
CA THR A 2 53.95 5.84 34.71
C THR A 2 53.22 5.49 36.00
N SER A 3 52.33 4.50 35.97
CA SER A 3 52.30 3.45 36.99
C SER A 3 51.49 2.24 36.50
N ASN A 4 52.19 1.12 36.38
CA ASN A 4 51.65 -0.23 36.28
C ASN A 4 51.07 -0.68 37.63
N ARG A 5 50.01 -1.48 37.60
CA ARG A 5 49.89 -2.61 38.53
C ARG A 5 49.08 -3.77 37.91
N THR A 6 49.78 -4.88 37.88
CA THR A 6 49.41 -6.26 37.56
C THR A 6 48.42 -6.85 38.57
N SER A 7 47.53 -7.75 38.12
CA SER A 7 47.57 -9.19 38.44
C SER A 7 46.23 -9.91 38.19
N THR A 8 46.33 -11.04 37.46
CA THR A 8 45.71 -12.39 37.67
C THR A 8 44.21 -12.53 37.94
N SER A 9 43.49 -13.59 37.56
CA SER A 9 43.63 -14.70 36.60
C SER A 9 42.28 -15.45 36.65
N SER A 10 41.95 -16.18 35.57
CA SER A 10 41.21 -17.45 35.57
C SER A 10 39.87 -17.55 36.33
N GLY A 11 38.77 -17.55 35.56
CA GLY A 11 37.44 -17.95 36.01
C GLY A 11 36.64 -18.55 34.86
N ASP A 12 36.91 -19.81 34.59
CA ASP A 12 36.22 -20.72 33.68
C ASP A 12 34.69 -20.62 33.85
N THR A 13 33.96 -20.24 32.79
CA THR A 13 32.49 -20.31 32.77
C THR A 13 32.05 -21.18 31.59
N SER A 14 31.90 -22.45 31.94
CA SER A 14 31.13 -23.48 31.24
C SER A 14 30.00 -22.92 30.36
N SER A 15 30.07 -23.26 29.07
CA SER A 15 28.98 -23.18 28.12
C SER A 15 27.77 -23.98 28.63
N LYS A 16 26.78 -23.30 29.21
CA LYS A 16 25.45 -23.87 29.37
C LYS A 16 24.66 -23.62 28.09
N ARG A 17 24.55 -24.67 27.26
CA ARG A 17 23.49 -24.81 26.25
C ARG A 17 22.15 -24.50 26.91
N VAL A 18 21.56 -23.37 26.56
CA VAL A 18 20.17 -23.05 26.91
C VAL A 18 19.29 -23.86 25.97
N SER A 19 18.88 -25.04 26.43
CA SER A 19 17.76 -25.76 25.82
C SER A 19 16.53 -24.84 25.79
N PRO A 20 15.73 -24.85 24.72
CA PRO A 20 14.57 -23.97 24.62
C PRO A 20 13.60 -24.31 25.76
N LYS A 21 13.43 -23.36 26.69
CA LYS A 21 12.40 -23.42 27.71
C LYS A 21 11.05 -23.52 27.00
N LYS A 22 10.42 -24.69 27.08
CA LYS A 22 9.00 -24.85 26.81
C LYS A 22 8.25 -23.74 27.56
N PRO A 23 7.37 -22.96 26.91
CA PRO A 23 6.59 -21.97 27.61
C PRO A 23 5.77 -22.66 28.71
N PRO A 24 5.56 -22.00 29.86
CA PRO A 24 4.75 -22.57 30.93
C PRO A 24 3.35 -22.84 30.39
N ALA A 25 2.86 -24.07 30.61
CA ALA A 25 1.49 -24.46 30.29
C ALA A 25 0.54 -23.62 31.15
N GLY A 26 0.14 -22.46 30.63
CA GLY A 26 -0.92 -21.65 31.21
C GLY A 26 -2.22 -22.45 31.25
N LYS A 27 -2.85 -22.50 32.42
CA LYS A 27 -4.17 -23.10 32.64
C LYS A 27 -5.16 -22.54 31.60
N ARG A 28 -5.63 -23.40 30.68
CA ARG A 28 -6.78 -23.11 29.79
C ARG A 28 -8.03 -22.98 30.66
N SER A 29 -8.49 -21.74 30.91
CA SER A 29 -9.78 -21.48 31.58
C SER A 29 -10.73 -20.63 30.72
N SER A 30 -10.71 -20.82 29.40
CA SER A 30 -11.70 -20.24 28.50
C SER A 30 -12.19 -21.35 27.57
N THR A 31 -13.45 -21.73 27.72
CA THR A 31 -14.21 -22.59 26.79
C THR A 31 -14.56 -21.87 25.49
N ASP A 32 -14.20 -20.59 25.33
CA ASP A 32 -14.37 -19.86 24.08
C ASP A 32 -13.30 -20.29 23.07
N PRO A 33 -13.69 -20.76 21.87
CA PRO A 33 -12.75 -21.13 20.82
C PRO A 33 -12.01 -19.89 20.30
N TYR A 34 -10.76 -20.10 19.89
CA TYR A 34 -10.02 -19.07 19.18
C TYR A 34 -10.54 -18.96 17.75
N GLY A 35 -10.60 -17.74 17.22
CA GLY A 35 -11.12 -17.51 15.87
C GLY A 35 -10.38 -18.26 14.75
N THR A 36 -9.11 -18.60 14.97
CA THR A 36 -8.27 -19.39 14.04
C THR A 36 -8.43 -20.89 14.16
N GLU A 37 -9.12 -21.39 15.20
CA GLU A 37 -9.36 -22.82 15.36
C GLU A 37 -10.34 -23.30 14.28
N LEU A 38 -10.15 -24.55 13.84
CA LEU A 38 -11.04 -25.20 12.89
C LEU A 38 -12.41 -25.39 13.53
N ALA A 39 -13.44 -24.78 12.94
CA ALA A 39 -14.83 -24.95 13.36
C ALA A 39 -15.47 -26.15 12.67
N LEU A 40 -15.33 -26.26 11.34
CA LEU A 40 -15.87 -27.37 10.56
C LEU A 40 -15.15 -27.58 9.23
N LYS A 41 -15.51 -28.66 8.54
CA LYS A 41 -15.10 -28.96 7.16
C LYS A 41 -16.33 -29.02 6.27
N VAL A 42 -16.36 -28.21 5.22
CA VAL A 42 -17.48 -28.16 4.26
C VAL A 42 -17.05 -28.85 2.96
N LYS A 43 -17.85 -29.82 2.49
CA LYS A 43 -17.57 -30.56 1.26
C LYS A 43 -17.69 -29.63 0.04
N ARG A 44 -16.69 -29.60 -0.83
CA ARG A 44 -16.71 -28.80 -2.06
C ARG A 44 -17.29 -29.57 -3.24
N LYS A 45 -17.79 -28.86 -4.25
CA LYS A 45 -18.12 -29.49 -5.55
C LYS A 45 -16.83 -29.96 -6.22
N GLY A 46 -16.67 -31.26 -6.40
CA GLY A 46 -15.61 -31.86 -7.22
C GLY A 46 -14.24 -32.11 -6.55
N ARG A 47 -13.85 -31.45 -5.45
CA ARG A 47 -12.57 -31.76 -4.75
C ARG A 47 -12.55 -31.41 -3.25
N GLY A 48 -12.36 -32.43 -2.40
CA GLY A 48 -11.95 -32.27 -1.00
C GLY A 48 -12.92 -31.48 -0.11
N HIS A 49 -12.39 -30.91 0.97
CA HIS A 49 -13.14 -30.10 1.92
C HIS A 49 -12.52 -28.70 2.05
N LEU A 50 -13.36 -27.67 2.24
CA LEU A 50 -12.94 -26.38 2.75
C LEU A 50 -12.85 -26.47 4.28
N ALA A 51 -11.67 -26.19 4.84
CA ALA A 51 -11.53 -25.92 6.26
C ALA A 51 -12.14 -24.56 6.57
N VAL A 52 -13.10 -24.53 7.50
CA VAL A 52 -13.81 -23.33 7.96
C VAL A 52 -13.39 -23.09 9.41
N SER A 53 -12.72 -21.97 9.65
CA SER A 53 -12.34 -21.51 10.99
C SER A 53 -13.52 -20.91 11.75
N TYR A 54 -13.37 -20.65 13.05
CA TYR A 54 -14.40 -19.94 13.81
C TYR A 54 -14.64 -18.51 13.31
N TRP A 55 -13.60 -17.81 12.83
CA TRP A 55 -13.79 -16.53 12.16
C TRP A 55 -14.65 -16.66 10.90
N ASP A 56 -14.36 -17.65 10.06
CA ASP A 56 -15.13 -17.91 8.84
C ASP A 56 -16.61 -18.18 9.18
N LEU A 57 -16.84 -19.03 10.19
CA LEU A 57 -18.17 -19.37 10.66
C LEU A 57 -18.90 -18.14 11.22
N TRP A 58 -18.25 -17.34 12.09
CA TRP A 58 -18.89 -16.17 12.67
C TRP A 58 -19.24 -15.11 11.62
N MET A 59 -18.38 -14.86 10.63
CA MET A 59 -18.71 -13.93 9.54
C MET A 59 -19.83 -14.46 8.67
N THR A 60 -19.84 -15.77 8.37
CA THR A 60 -20.92 -16.42 7.61
C THR A 60 -22.26 -16.33 8.35
N LEU A 61 -22.27 -16.62 9.65
CA LEU A 61 -23.49 -16.55 10.48
C LEU A 61 -24.00 -15.12 10.62
N LEU A 62 -23.10 -14.14 10.76
CA LEU A 62 -23.49 -12.74 10.83
C LEU A 62 -24.12 -12.30 9.50
N ALA A 63 -23.45 -12.56 8.38
CA ALA A 63 -23.97 -12.22 7.05
C ALA A 63 -25.33 -12.89 6.77
N SER A 64 -25.47 -14.17 7.11
CA SER A 64 -26.72 -14.91 6.94
C SER A 64 -27.89 -14.37 7.77
N ARG A 65 -27.63 -13.73 8.92
CA ARG A 65 -28.69 -13.28 9.85
C ARG A 65 -29.02 -11.80 9.73
N GLU A 66 -28.03 -10.97 9.43
CA GLU A 66 -28.15 -9.50 9.49
C GLU A 66 -27.93 -8.84 8.12
N PHE A 67 -27.48 -9.59 7.09
CA PHE A 67 -27.11 -9.04 5.79
C PHE A 67 -27.60 -9.89 4.61
N ASP A 68 -28.78 -10.51 4.71
CA ASP A 68 -29.43 -11.27 3.63
C ASP A 68 -28.54 -12.36 2.97
N ALA A 69 -27.65 -12.98 3.75
CA ALA A 69 -26.65 -13.94 3.26
C ALA A 69 -25.72 -13.37 2.18
N ASP A 70 -25.45 -12.07 2.24
CA ASP A 70 -24.58 -11.33 1.33
C ASP A 70 -23.31 -10.83 2.06
N LEU A 71 -22.17 -11.43 1.72
CA LEU A 71 -20.87 -11.03 2.28
C LEU A 71 -20.41 -9.66 1.77
N ASP A 72 -20.87 -9.20 0.60
CA ASP A 72 -20.52 -7.88 0.10
C ASP A 72 -21.27 -6.77 0.85
N ARG A 73 -22.50 -7.03 1.31
CA ARG A 73 -23.20 -6.14 2.24
C ARG A 73 -22.51 -6.08 3.61
N LEU A 74 -22.08 -7.21 4.15
CA LEU A 74 -21.28 -7.22 5.38
C LEU A 74 -19.96 -6.44 5.18
N ALA A 75 -19.30 -6.62 4.04
CA ALA A 75 -18.08 -5.87 3.71
C ALA A 75 -18.34 -4.36 3.62
N ALA A 76 -19.45 -3.93 3.01
CA ALA A 76 -19.84 -2.52 2.94
C ALA A 76 -20.05 -1.92 4.34
N GLU A 77 -20.69 -2.63 5.26
CA GLU A 77 -20.82 -2.20 6.64
C GLU A 77 -19.45 -2.12 7.33
N MET A 78 -18.58 -3.12 7.16
CA MET A 78 -17.23 -3.09 7.73
C MET A 78 -16.38 -1.91 7.20
N ARG A 79 -16.50 -1.56 5.91
CA ARG A 79 -15.88 -0.35 5.34
C ARG A 79 -16.43 0.92 5.99
N ALA A 80 -17.76 1.02 6.08
CA ALA A 80 -18.39 2.17 6.74
C ALA A 80 -17.93 2.33 8.20
N GLN A 81 -17.70 1.22 8.92
CA GLN A 81 -17.15 1.25 10.28
C GLN A 81 -15.65 1.60 10.33
N ARG A 82 -14.85 1.12 9.36
CA ARG A 82 -13.44 1.49 9.19
C ARG A 82 -13.28 3.00 8.98
N ASP A 83 -14.15 3.59 8.16
CA ASP A 83 -14.05 4.99 7.72
C ASP A 83 -14.63 5.97 8.75
N ARG A 84 -15.44 5.48 9.69
CA ARG A 84 -15.88 6.26 10.85
C ARG A 84 -14.70 6.52 11.79
N HIS A 85 -14.27 7.77 11.84
CA HIS A 85 -13.29 8.27 12.80
C HIS A 85 -13.92 8.37 14.20
N SER A 86 -14.14 7.23 14.87
CA SER A 86 -14.63 7.19 16.24
C SER A 86 -13.48 6.93 17.22
N VAL A 87 -13.36 7.79 18.24
CA VAL A 87 -12.50 7.54 19.41
C VAL A 87 -13.02 6.38 20.26
N ILE A 88 -14.30 6.02 20.09
CA ILE A 88 -15.00 4.97 20.84
C ILE A 88 -15.32 3.82 19.87
N GLY A 89 -14.63 2.68 19.99
CA GLY A 89 -14.89 1.49 19.18
C GLY A 89 -13.63 0.71 18.81
N LEU A 90 -13.76 -0.18 17.82
CA LEU A 90 -12.62 -0.86 17.21
C LEU A 90 -11.85 0.12 16.32
N GLY A 91 -10.53 0.17 16.46
CA GLY A 91 -9.68 1.03 15.63
C GLY A 91 -9.64 0.58 14.17
N GLN A 92 -9.22 1.50 13.29
CA GLN A 92 -9.13 1.28 11.84
C GLN A 92 -8.36 0.01 11.46
N GLU A 93 -7.23 -0.26 12.11
CA GLU A 93 -6.41 -1.47 11.89
C GLU A 93 -7.15 -2.78 12.18
N GLU A 94 -8.06 -2.77 13.16
CA GLU A 94 -8.86 -3.95 13.48
C GLU A 94 -9.90 -4.22 12.39
N TRP A 95 -10.53 -3.17 11.86
CA TRP A 95 -11.46 -3.29 10.75
C TRP A 95 -10.78 -3.68 9.44
N LYS A 96 -9.61 -3.11 9.13
CA LYS A 96 -8.78 -3.54 7.99
C LYS A 96 -8.46 -5.03 8.07
N GLY A 97 -8.10 -5.53 9.26
CA GLY A 97 -7.86 -6.96 9.48
C GLY A 97 -9.11 -7.82 9.23
N ARG A 98 -10.27 -7.41 9.74
CA ARG A 98 -11.54 -8.14 9.55
C ARG A 98 -11.97 -8.17 8.10
N LEU A 99 -11.90 -7.03 7.42
CA LEU A 99 -12.23 -6.90 6.01
C LEU A 99 -11.32 -7.79 5.15
N SER A 100 -10.01 -7.79 5.42
CA SER A 100 -9.05 -8.68 4.78
C SER A 100 -9.42 -10.16 4.93
N HIS A 101 -9.81 -10.59 6.14
CA HIS A 101 -10.26 -11.96 6.36
C HIS A 101 -11.57 -12.28 5.66
N LEU A 102 -12.52 -11.34 5.62
CA LEU A 102 -13.77 -11.49 4.89
C LEU A 102 -13.54 -11.67 3.39
N ARG A 103 -12.61 -10.91 2.79
CA ARG A 103 -12.22 -11.06 1.38
C ARG A 103 -11.55 -12.39 1.10
N ASP A 104 -10.66 -12.82 1.99
CA ASP A 104 -10.07 -14.16 1.91
C ASP A 104 -11.13 -15.27 1.98
N LEU A 105 -12.09 -15.16 2.90
CA LEU A 105 -13.23 -16.08 2.99
C LEU A 105 -14.03 -16.10 1.69
N GLN A 106 -14.40 -14.95 1.14
CA GLN A 106 -15.13 -14.87 -0.13
C GLN A 106 -14.37 -15.56 -1.27
N ARG A 107 -13.06 -15.33 -1.41
CA ARG A 107 -12.22 -16.00 -2.42
C ARG A 107 -12.22 -17.52 -2.23
N ARG A 108 -12.02 -17.99 -1.00
CA ARG A 108 -12.02 -19.43 -0.67
C ARG A 108 -13.38 -20.09 -0.95
N LEU A 109 -14.49 -19.40 -0.68
CA LEU A 109 -15.84 -19.90 -0.97
C LEU A 109 -16.10 -19.96 -2.48
N ARG A 110 -15.80 -18.89 -3.22
CA ARG A 110 -15.95 -18.86 -4.69
C ARG A 110 -15.11 -19.94 -5.37
N ALA A 111 -13.83 -20.05 -5.00
CA ALA A 111 -12.94 -21.10 -5.52
C ALA A 111 -13.40 -22.52 -5.17
N GLY A 112 -14.13 -22.68 -4.06
CA GLY A 112 -14.75 -23.94 -3.64
C GLY A 112 -16.12 -24.22 -4.26
N GLY A 113 -16.71 -23.27 -5.01
CA GLY A 113 -18.09 -23.34 -5.50
C GLY A 113 -19.12 -23.44 -4.36
N LEU A 114 -18.84 -22.79 -3.23
CA LEU A 114 -19.66 -22.80 -2.02
C LEU A 114 -20.35 -21.45 -1.83
N ASP A 115 -21.60 -21.50 -1.36
CA ASP A 115 -22.36 -20.36 -0.88
C ASP A 115 -22.49 -20.39 0.66
N LEU A 116 -23.05 -19.32 1.23
CA LEU A 116 -23.22 -19.20 2.68
C LEU A 116 -24.20 -20.24 3.24
N PRO A 117 -25.36 -20.50 2.62
CA PRO A 117 -26.27 -21.54 3.08
C PRO A 117 -25.61 -22.90 3.24
N ALA A 118 -24.78 -23.34 2.29
CA ALA A 118 -24.06 -24.61 2.40
C ALA A 118 -23.12 -24.68 3.62
N VAL A 119 -22.48 -23.56 3.98
CA VAL A 119 -21.62 -23.49 5.17
C VAL A 119 -22.46 -23.51 6.45
N VAL A 120 -23.58 -22.79 6.49
CA VAL A 120 -24.50 -22.76 7.65
C VAL A 120 -25.15 -24.12 7.87
N GLU A 121 -25.58 -24.78 6.79
CA GLU A 121 -26.14 -26.13 6.83
C GLU A 121 -25.12 -27.14 7.37
N ALA A 122 -23.89 -27.11 6.84
CA ALA A 122 -22.81 -27.98 7.31
C ALA A 122 -22.43 -27.73 8.79
N ALA A 123 -22.66 -26.52 9.31
CA ALA A 123 -22.44 -26.21 10.72
C ALA A 123 -23.53 -26.78 11.64
N GLY A 124 -24.74 -27.05 11.15
CA GLY A 124 -25.82 -27.69 11.91
C GLY A 124 -26.03 -27.08 13.30
N ALA A 125 -25.95 -27.90 14.35
CA ALA A 125 -26.12 -27.45 15.74
C ALA A 125 -25.07 -26.41 16.20
N LEU A 126 -23.89 -26.36 15.57
CA LEU A 126 -22.87 -25.37 15.89
C LEU A 126 -23.30 -23.96 15.46
N ALA A 127 -24.01 -23.82 14.33
CA ALA A 127 -24.54 -22.54 13.86
C ALA A 127 -25.40 -21.87 14.94
N GLN A 128 -26.29 -22.64 15.58
CA GLN A 128 -27.18 -22.14 16.63
C GLN A 128 -26.41 -21.72 17.89
N LYS A 129 -25.39 -22.51 18.29
CA LYS A 129 -24.55 -22.21 19.46
C LYS A 129 -23.73 -20.94 19.27
N GLU A 130 -23.20 -20.73 18.07
CA GLU A 130 -22.31 -19.61 17.77
C GLU A 130 -23.04 -18.36 17.25
N ALA A 131 -24.32 -18.46 16.89
CA ALA A 131 -25.10 -17.35 16.33
C ALA A 131 -25.07 -16.08 17.20
N ARG A 132 -25.21 -16.23 18.54
CA ARG A 132 -25.13 -15.10 19.48
C ARG A 132 -23.70 -14.57 19.64
N ARG A 133 -22.69 -15.43 19.51
CA ARG A 133 -21.27 -15.06 19.65
C ARG A 133 -20.74 -14.38 18.39
N ALA A 134 -21.28 -14.73 17.22
CA ALA A 134 -20.86 -14.21 15.92
C ALA A 134 -20.83 -12.68 15.89
N ARG A 135 -21.95 -12.02 16.22
CA ARG A 135 -22.01 -10.55 16.30
C ARG A 135 -21.00 -9.97 17.28
N ARG A 136 -20.93 -10.55 18.48
CA ARG A 136 -20.00 -10.11 19.52
C ARG A 136 -18.54 -10.20 19.07
N LYS A 137 -18.16 -11.26 18.37
CA LYS A 137 -16.79 -11.46 17.88
C LYS A 137 -16.49 -10.59 16.65
N VAL A 138 -17.42 -10.50 15.71
CA VAL A 138 -17.23 -9.84 14.40
C VAL A 138 -17.47 -8.32 14.43
N VAL A 139 -18.25 -7.79 15.38
CA VAL A 139 -18.56 -6.36 15.45
C VAL A 139 -18.13 -5.71 16.75
N GLU A 140 -18.35 -6.35 17.90
CA GLU A 140 -18.29 -5.66 19.19
C GLU A 140 -16.92 -5.72 19.88
N LYS A 141 -16.25 -6.88 19.86
CA LYS A 141 -15.02 -7.11 20.63
C LYS A 141 -13.78 -7.14 19.75
N PRO A 142 -12.67 -6.50 20.15
CA PRO A 142 -11.42 -6.59 19.43
C PRO A 142 -10.89 -8.02 19.43
N ALA A 143 -10.28 -8.44 18.33
CA ALA A 143 -9.60 -9.72 18.25
C ALA A 143 -8.33 -9.68 19.10
N ARG A 144 -8.11 -10.71 19.92
CA ARG A 144 -6.80 -10.86 20.57
C ARG A 144 -5.74 -11.12 19.50
N GLN A 145 -4.49 -10.73 19.75
CA GLN A 145 -3.40 -10.94 18.78
C GLN A 145 -3.28 -12.43 18.35
N ALA A 146 -3.44 -13.35 19.29
CA ALA A 146 -3.44 -14.80 19.02
C ALA A 146 -4.69 -15.30 18.26
N GLU A 147 -5.79 -14.55 18.28
CA GLU A 147 -7.02 -14.86 17.55
C GLU A 147 -7.00 -14.35 16.12
N ARG A 148 -6.10 -13.44 15.75
CA ARG A 148 -6.04 -12.91 14.38
C ARG A 148 -5.70 -14.03 13.41
N SER A 149 -6.43 -14.13 12.32
CA SER A 149 -6.06 -15.00 11.19
C SER A 149 -4.81 -14.46 10.48
N GLU A 150 -4.21 -15.24 9.56
CA GLU A 150 -3.13 -14.72 8.73
C GLU A 150 -3.59 -13.49 7.92
N PRO A 151 -4.75 -13.50 7.24
CA PRO A 151 -5.24 -12.33 6.52
C PRO A 151 -5.44 -11.10 7.42
N MET A 152 -5.83 -11.30 8.68
CA MET A 152 -5.96 -10.21 9.66
C MET A 152 -4.62 -9.60 10.09
N ARG A 153 -3.54 -10.38 10.07
CA ARG A 153 -2.20 -9.89 10.45
C ARG A 153 -1.49 -9.26 9.26
N TRP A 154 -1.56 -9.92 8.12
CA TRP A 154 -0.89 -9.58 6.87
C TRP A 154 -1.94 -9.13 5.86
N THR A 155 -2.48 -7.94 6.10
CA THR A 155 -3.51 -7.30 5.28
C THR A 155 -2.98 -7.01 3.87
N PRO A 156 -3.87 -6.83 2.87
CA PRO A 156 -3.47 -6.40 1.53
C PRO A 156 -2.61 -5.15 1.53
N GLU A 157 -2.91 -4.18 2.39
CA GLU A 157 -2.11 -2.97 2.58
C GLU A 157 -0.66 -3.29 2.98
N LYS A 158 -0.46 -4.11 4.00
CA LYS A 158 0.90 -4.48 4.46
C LYS A 158 1.66 -5.29 3.42
N LYS A 159 0.95 -6.20 2.74
CA LYS A 159 1.50 -6.98 1.60
C LYS A 159 1.95 -6.06 0.48
N GLY A 160 1.13 -5.08 0.14
CA GLY A 160 1.41 -4.12 -0.93
C GLY A 160 2.54 -3.16 -0.58
N GLN A 161 2.57 -2.62 0.65
CA GLN A 161 3.69 -1.81 1.14
C GLN A 161 5.00 -2.60 1.12
N ASP A 162 5.01 -3.84 1.61
CA ASP A 162 6.21 -4.69 1.57
C ASP A 162 6.65 -5.00 0.12
N PHE A 163 5.69 -5.31 -0.75
CA PHE A 163 5.94 -5.56 -2.16
C PHE A 163 6.44 -4.30 -2.89
N ALA A 164 5.93 -3.11 -2.58
CA ALA A 164 6.40 -1.85 -3.14
C ALA A 164 7.84 -1.53 -2.72
N LEU A 165 8.31 -2.06 -1.59
CA LEU A 165 9.67 -1.84 -1.10
C LEU A 165 10.66 -2.88 -1.59
N HIS A 166 10.24 -4.11 -1.90
CA HIS A 166 11.14 -5.25 -2.15
C HIS A 166 10.75 -6.16 -3.32
N GLY A 167 9.53 -6.05 -3.85
CA GLY A 167 8.87 -7.06 -4.67
C GLY A 167 9.56 -7.40 -5.97
N TYR A 168 10.12 -6.40 -6.65
CA TYR A 168 10.81 -6.57 -7.95
C TYR A 168 12.32 -6.79 -7.82
N TRP A 169 12.88 -6.81 -6.60
CA TRP A 169 14.33 -6.74 -6.40
C TRP A 169 15.12 -7.93 -6.94
N SER A 170 14.47 -9.09 -7.11
CA SER A 170 15.07 -10.27 -7.74
C SER A 170 15.24 -10.12 -9.25
N ASP A 171 14.49 -9.22 -9.87
CA ASP A 171 14.48 -9.00 -11.32
C ASP A 171 15.41 -7.85 -11.73
N PHE A 172 16.04 -7.18 -10.75
CA PHE A 172 17.06 -6.18 -11.01
C PHE A 172 18.38 -6.85 -11.43
N PRO A 173 19.15 -6.26 -12.36
CA PRO A 173 20.47 -6.79 -12.76
C PRO A 173 21.43 -6.94 -11.59
N VAL A 174 21.37 -5.99 -10.64
CA VAL A 174 22.01 -6.06 -9.32
C VAL A 174 20.92 -5.86 -8.28
N SER A 175 20.76 -6.81 -7.36
CA SER A 175 19.72 -6.71 -6.35
C SER A 175 19.96 -5.52 -5.40
N PRO A 176 18.94 -4.69 -5.10
CA PRO A 176 19.04 -3.65 -4.07
C PRO A 176 19.25 -4.19 -2.64
N GLN A 177 18.94 -5.48 -2.38
CA GLN A 177 18.90 -6.06 -1.02
C GLN A 177 20.18 -5.84 -0.20
N PRO A 178 21.39 -6.13 -0.70
CA PRO A 178 22.61 -5.97 0.11
C PRO A 178 22.86 -4.50 0.50
N TYR A 179 22.50 -3.56 -0.38
CA TYR A 179 22.60 -2.13 -0.10
C TYR A 179 21.57 -1.70 0.95
N ALA A 180 20.33 -2.21 0.86
CA ALA A 180 19.30 -1.92 1.83
C ALA A 180 19.64 -2.48 3.22
N ASP A 181 20.22 -3.68 3.30
CA ASP A 181 20.71 -4.27 4.55
C ASP A 181 21.85 -3.41 5.15
N ARG A 182 22.77 -2.94 4.31
CA ARG A 182 23.85 -2.03 4.71
C ARG A 182 23.32 -0.70 5.24
N ILE A 183 22.30 -0.13 4.61
CA ILE A 183 21.63 1.09 5.06
C ILE A 183 20.91 0.81 6.38
N ALA A 184 20.11 -0.25 6.48
CA ALA A 184 19.37 -0.60 7.68
C ALA A 184 20.29 -0.84 8.89
N ALA A 185 21.45 -1.50 8.70
CA ALA A 185 22.44 -1.72 9.76
C ALA A 185 22.99 -0.42 10.37
N ASN A 186 22.83 0.71 9.67
CA ASN A 186 23.25 2.01 10.14
C ASN A 186 22.20 2.72 11.01
N PHE A 187 20.95 2.26 11.05
CA PHE A 187 19.87 2.90 11.81
C PHE A 187 19.27 1.94 12.83
N ASP A 188 19.07 2.42 14.06
CA ASP A 188 18.45 1.61 15.12
C ASP A 188 16.93 1.78 15.07
N SER A 189 16.24 0.85 14.43
CA SER A 189 14.78 0.86 14.33
C SER A 189 14.04 0.62 15.65
N ARG A 190 14.76 0.31 16.75
CA ARG A 190 14.17 0.22 18.10
C ARG A 190 14.14 1.58 18.79
N ARG A 191 14.87 2.55 18.27
CA ARG A 191 14.93 3.92 18.76
C ARG A 191 14.11 4.83 17.85
N PHE A 192 13.47 5.83 18.45
CA PHE A 192 12.88 6.94 17.72
C PHE A 192 13.90 8.09 17.58
N TYR A 193 14.12 8.57 16.36
CA TYR A 193 14.98 9.72 16.09
C TYR A 193 14.18 11.01 16.25
N THR A 194 14.65 11.92 17.10
CA THR A 194 13.96 13.21 17.33
C THR A 194 14.22 14.20 16.20
N GLU A 195 13.45 15.29 16.16
CA GLU A 195 13.62 16.39 15.22
C GLU A 195 15.09 16.84 15.07
N ASN A 196 15.80 17.14 16.17
CA ASN A 196 17.22 17.53 16.12
C ASN A 196 18.15 16.45 15.53
N GLN A 197 17.74 15.18 15.57
CA GLN A 197 18.53 14.06 15.06
C GLN A 197 18.25 13.79 13.57
N SER A 198 17.13 14.28 13.02
CA SER A 198 16.76 14.17 11.60
C SER A 198 17.88 14.67 10.67
N PHE A 199 18.54 15.77 11.00
CA PHE A 199 19.69 16.30 10.24
C PHE A 199 20.86 15.32 10.15
N SER A 200 21.13 14.58 11.23
CA SER A 200 22.19 13.56 11.22
C SER A 200 21.77 12.34 10.40
N VAL A 201 20.49 11.99 10.46
CA VAL A 201 19.91 10.91 9.65
C VAL A 201 19.98 11.26 8.16
N ALA A 202 19.50 12.44 7.76
CA ALA A 202 19.54 12.95 6.39
C ALA A 202 20.97 12.95 5.82
N ARG A 203 21.93 13.55 6.53
CA ARG A 203 23.35 13.54 6.10
C ARG A 203 23.92 12.13 5.89
N ARG A 204 23.46 11.13 6.63
CA ARG A 204 23.91 9.74 6.44
C ARG A 204 23.30 9.12 5.19
N LEU A 205 22.04 9.43 4.90
CA LEU A 205 21.33 9.00 3.70
C LEU A 205 21.92 9.65 2.44
N ASP A 206 22.23 10.96 2.49
CA ASP A 206 22.86 11.69 1.39
C ASP A 206 24.18 11.08 0.94
N ARG A 207 24.96 10.52 1.88
CA ARG A 207 26.21 9.82 1.54
C ARG A 207 25.98 8.60 0.66
N TYR A 208 24.89 7.86 0.88
CA TYR A 208 24.54 6.72 0.03
C TYR A 208 24.02 7.17 -1.33
N ALA A 209 23.23 8.25 -1.39
CA ALA A 209 22.79 8.84 -2.65
C ALA A 209 23.99 9.32 -3.48
N THR A 210 24.94 10.02 -2.83
CA THR A 210 26.19 10.48 -3.44
C THR A 210 27.08 9.31 -3.90
N GLU A 211 27.09 8.20 -3.17
CA GLU A 211 27.77 6.98 -3.61
C GLU A 211 27.11 6.42 -4.88
N GLY A 212 25.77 6.42 -4.95
CA GLY A 212 25.02 6.01 -6.14
C GLY A 212 25.35 6.85 -7.38
N THR A 213 25.38 8.17 -7.25
CA THR A 213 25.75 9.07 -8.36
C THR A 213 27.22 8.88 -8.77
N ALA A 214 28.11 8.64 -7.81
CA ALA A 214 29.51 8.34 -8.10
C ALA A 214 29.70 6.99 -8.83
N LEU A 215 28.85 5.98 -8.57
CA LEU A 215 28.85 4.73 -9.32
C LEU A 215 28.40 4.96 -10.77
N ALA A 216 27.33 5.72 -10.98
CA ALA A 216 26.85 6.07 -12.32
C ALA A 216 27.92 6.83 -13.13
N ALA A 217 28.62 7.79 -12.51
CA ALA A 217 29.71 8.53 -13.14
C ALA A 217 30.91 7.65 -13.56
N LYS A 218 31.08 6.48 -12.95
CA LYS A 218 32.09 5.47 -13.32
C LYS A 218 31.59 4.47 -14.37
N GLY A 219 30.37 4.62 -14.86
CA GLY A 219 29.74 3.66 -15.77
C GLY A 219 29.16 2.42 -15.09
N GLN A 220 29.10 2.39 -13.76
CA GLN A 220 28.55 1.26 -12.97
C GLN A 220 27.04 1.46 -12.74
N TYR A 221 26.28 1.49 -13.83
CA TYR A 221 24.88 1.89 -13.83
C TYR A 221 23.96 0.91 -13.10
N ALA A 222 24.20 -0.40 -13.21
CA ALA A 222 23.39 -1.41 -12.53
C ALA A 222 23.52 -1.30 -10.99
N GLU A 223 24.73 -1.11 -10.49
CA GLU A 223 25.01 -0.88 -9.08
C GLU A 223 24.45 0.46 -8.58
N ALA A 224 24.55 1.51 -9.41
CA ALA A 224 23.95 2.81 -9.10
C ALA A 224 22.43 2.72 -8.95
N LEU A 225 21.76 2.02 -9.88
CA LEU A 225 20.32 1.76 -9.83
C LEU A 225 19.94 1.02 -8.54
N ALA A 226 20.65 -0.07 -8.23
CA ALA A 226 20.39 -0.89 -7.06
C ALA A 226 20.57 -0.10 -5.75
N LEU A 227 21.65 0.68 -5.65
CA LEU A 227 21.94 1.48 -4.46
C LEU A 227 20.93 2.61 -4.29
N LEU A 228 20.63 3.38 -5.34
CA LEU A 228 19.67 4.48 -5.25
C LEU A 228 18.27 3.96 -4.91
N ARG A 229 17.84 2.84 -5.49
CA ARG A 229 16.57 2.20 -5.13
C ARG A 229 16.53 1.76 -3.67
N ALA A 230 17.64 1.21 -3.16
CA ALA A 230 17.78 0.84 -1.76
C ALA A 230 17.77 2.06 -0.82
N VAL A 231 18.31 3.21 -1.25
CA VAL A 231 18.22 4.48 -0.51
C VAL A 231 16.76 4.91 -0.36
N LEU A 232 15.98 4.90 -1.44
CA LEU A 232 14.54 5.24 -1.39
C LEU A 232 13.80 4.33 -0.40
N THR A 233 14.00 3.02 -0.47
CA THR A 233 13.41 2.08 0.50
C THR A 233 13.88 2.35 1.94
N GLY A 234 15.17 2.62 2.12
CA GLY A 234 15.74 2.94 3.43
C GLY A 234 15.09 4.17 4.06
N ILE A 235 14.88 5.22 3.28
CA ILE A 235 14.23 6.45 3.74
C ILE A 235 12.79 6.18 4.17
N ILE A 236 11.98 5.52 3.34
CA ILE A 236 10.59 5.18 3.68
C ILE A 236 10.50 4.40 5.00
N ARG A 237 11.42 3.46 5.22
CA ARG A 237 11.47 2.72 6.49
C ARG A 237 11.82 3.60 7.67
N ILE A 238 12.80 4.50 7.51
CA ILE A 238 13.26 5.41 8.57
C ILE A 238 12.18 6.42 8.95
N MET A 239 11.38 6.90 7.99
CA MET A 239 10.23 7.79 8.26
C MET A 239 9.24 7.18 9.26
N GLY A 240 9.15 5.85 9.34
CA GLY A 240 8.32 5.16 10.33
C GLY A 240 8.82 5.27 11.78
N PHE A 241 10.05 5.75 12.02
CA PHE A 241 10.63 5.89 13.36
C PHE A 241 11.55 7.13 13.50
N ALA A 242 11.31 8.15 12.69
CA ALA A 242 12.00 9.43 12.77
C ALA A 242 11.00 10.58 12.72
N ASP A 243 11.25 11.62 13.50
CA ASP A 243 10.55 12.90 13.41
C ASP A 243 11.23 13.78 12.35
N ASP A 244 10.58 13.91 11.19
CA ASP A 244 11.01 14.77 10.09
C ASP A 244 10.19 16.05 9.99
N SER A 245 9.75 16.61 11.11
CA SER A 245 9.06 17.91 11.15
C SER A 245 9.87 19.07 10.52
N CYS A 246 11.19 18.95 10.48
CA CYS A 246 12.09 19.87 9.75
C CYS A 246 12.13 19.62 8.22
N GLY A 247 11.62 18.49 7.72
CA GLY A 247 11.56 18.13 6.30
C GLY A 247 12.89 17.68 5.67
N VAL A 248 13.97 17.56 6.44
CA VAL A 248 15.32 17.32 5.90
C VAL A 248 15.54 15.90 5.42
N ILE A 249 14.83 14.91 5.97
CA ILE A 249 14.84 13.54 5.45
C ILE A 249 14.04 13.50 4.13
N GLY A 250 12.93 14.25 4.08
CA GLY A 250 12.17 14.44 2.84
C GLY A 250 12.98 15.11 1.73
N ASP A 251 13.79 16.12 2.03
CA ASP A 251 14.70 16.74 1.07
C ASP A 251 15.74 15.72 0.54
N ALA A 252 16.35 14.94 1.45
CA ALA A 252 17.29 13.87 1.07
C ALA A 252 16.64 12.82 0.15
N PHE A 253 15.36 12.49 0.39
CA PHE A 253 14.60 11.62 -0.51
C PHE A 253 14.46 12.23 -1.89
N GLN A 254 14.04 13.49 -1.98
CA GLN A 254 13.78 14.14 -3.26
C GLN A 254 15.03 14.20 -4.13
N GLU A 255 16.19 14.51 -3.53
CA GLU A 255 17.46 14.50 -4.24
C GLU A 255 17.83 13.09 -4.72
N ALA A 256 17.76 12.08 -3.85
CA ALA A 256 18.02 10.70 -4.24
C ALA A 256 17.06 10.19 -5.33
N PHE A 257 15.79 10.61 -5.29
CA PHE A 257 14.77 10.22 -6.24
C PHE A 257 14.99 10.87 -7.61
N LYS A 258 15.41 12.13 -7.66
CA LYS A 258 15.82 12.80 -8.91
C LYS A 258 16.98 12.07 -9.57
N GLU A 259 18.00 11.70 -8.79
CA GLU A 259 19.15 10.93 -9.30
C GLU A 259 18.74 9.55 -9.81
N TYR A 260 17.85 8.86 -9.08
CA TYR A 260 17.28 7.57 -9.51
C TYR A 260 16.57 7.67 -10.86
N LEU A 261 15.72 8.69 -11.05
CA LEU A 261 15.00 8.92 -12.30
C LEU A 261 15.89 9.42 -13.45
N ALA A 262 17.07 9.97 -13.14
CA ALA A 262 18.01 10.51 -14.13
C ALA A 262 18.96 9.46 -14.71
N LEU A 263 19.01 8.24 -14.16
CA LEU A 263 19.87 7.18 -14.65
C LEU A 263 19.56 6.81 -16.11
N ASP A 264 20.60 6.48 -16.86
CA ASP A 264 20.46 5.89 -18.20
C ASP A 264 19.98 4.44 -18.05
N LEU A 265 18.67 4.24 -18.16
CA LEU A 265 18.03 2.94 -17.99
C LEU A 265 18.59 1.88 -18.93
N ALA A 266 18.92 2.24 -20.18
CA ALA A 266 19.49 1.29 -21.13
C ALA A 266 20.87 0.80 -20.66
N ALA A 267 21.68 1.67 -20.07
CA ALA A 267 23.00 1.33 -19.53
C ALA A 267 22.93 0.51 -18.23
N THR A 268 21.82 0.58 -17.47
CA THR A 268 21.64 -0.26 -16.27
C THR A 268 21.43 -1.74 -16.60
N GLY A 269 20.96 -2.05 -17.81
CA GLY A 269 20.61 -3.42 -18.23
C GLY A 269 19.32 -3.97 -17.61
N ILE A 270 18.53 -3.15 -16.90
CA ILE A 270 17.23 -3.58 -16.37
C ILE A 270 16.21 -3.73 -17.51
N ASP A 271 15.34 -4.73 -17.38
CA ASP A 271 14.17 -4.83 -18.25
C ASP A 271 13.26 -3.61 -18.01
N GLU A 272 12.85 -2.96 -19.10
CA GLU A 272 12.07 -1.72 -19.02
C GLU A 272 10.71 -1.93 -18.35
N THR A 273 10.08 -3.09 -18.53
CA THR A 273 8.80 -3.41 -17.92
C THR A 273 8.99 -3.58 -16.41
N VAL A 274 10.05 -4.27 -15.99
CA VAL A 274 10.41 -4.42 -14.57
C VAL A 274 10.63 -3.06 -13.92
N PHE A 275 11.43 -2.18 -14.54
CA PHE A 275 11.69 -0.85 -14.00
C PHE A 275 10.42 0.00 -13.85
N LEU A 276 9.59 0.07 -14.91
CA LEU A 276 8.38 0.88 -14.90
C LEU A 276 7.36 0.34 -13.89
N GLN A 277 7.21 -0.98 -13.78
CA GLN A 277 6.31 -1.60 -12.81
C GLN A 277 6.79 -1.40 -11.36
N ASP A 278 8.10 -1.53 -11.09
CA ASP A 278 8.66 -1.22 -9.77
C ASP A 278 8.44 0.27 -9.41
N LEU A 279 8.78 1.19 -10.32
CA LEU A 279 8.59 2.63 -10.09
C LEU A 279 7.13 2.98 -9.83
N LEU A 280 6.19 2.50 -10.65
CA LEU A 280 4.77 2.79 -10.48
C LEU A 280 4.21 2.15 -9.21
N THR A 281 4.64 0.94 -8.87
CA THR A 281 4.27 0.30 -7.60
C THR A 281 4.79 1.12 -6.43
N PHE A 282 6.06 1.53 -6.47
CA PHE A 282 6.64 2.37 -5.44
C PHE A 282 5.86 3.69 -5.26
N LEU A 283 5.50 4.36 -6.36
CA LEU A 283 4.74 5.62 -6.33
C LEU A 283 3.31 5.46 -5.77
N ILE A 284 2.63 4.34 -6.04
CA ILE A 284 1.29 4.08 -5.52
C ILE A 284 1.27 3.93 -3.98
N TRP A 285 2.35 3.40 -3.43
CA TRP A 285 2.45 2.98 -2.03
C TRP A 285 3.30 3.92 -1.16
N GLU A 286 3.78 5.03 -1.72
CA GLU A 286 4.55 6.04 -1.00
C GLU A 286 3.62 6.96 -0.22
N ASP A 287 3.38 6.65 1.05
CA ASP A 287 2.36 7.31 1.88
C ASP A 287 2.88 8.57 2.64
N PHE A 288 4.10 9.05 2.39
CA PHE A 288 4.69 10.21 3.07
C PHE A 288 4.66 11.50 2.22
N GLY A 289 4.15 11.44 0.99
CA GLY A 289 4.07 12.59 0.08
C GLY A 289 5.43 13.05 -0.47
N LEU A 290 6.48 12.23 -0.32
CA LEU A 290 7.84 12.55 -0.73
C LEU A 290 8.00 12.61 -2.25
N THR A 291 7.11 11.93 -2.98
CA THR A 291 7.09 11.87 -4.44
C THR A 291 6.21 12.95 -5.08
N TYR A 292 5.56 13.79 -4.26
CA TYR A 292 4.65 14.84 -4.73
C TYR A 292 5.35 15.80 -5.72
N ASN A 293 4.78 15.90 -6.92
CA ASN A 293 5.29 16.67 -8.07
C ASN A 293 6.69 16.29 -8.59
N GLN A 294 7.35 15.26 -8.06
CA GLN A 294 8.71 14.89 -8.47
C GLN A 294 8.75 14.18 -9.83
N THR A 295 7.63 13.61 -10.29
CA THR A 295 7.53 12.89 -11.57
C THR A 295 7.04 13.78 -12.73
N HIS A 296 6.80 15.08 -12.51
CA HIS A 296 6.26 15.96 -13.56
C HIS A 296 7.20 16.03 -14.77
N GLY A 297 6.65 15.67 -15.93
CA GLY A 297 7.41 15.65 -17.18
C GLY A 297 8.34 14.46 -17.33
N TYR A 298 8.43 13.57 -16.35
CA TYR A 298 9.18 12.32 -16.45
C TYR A 298 8.58 11.42 -17.53
N PHE A 299 7.27 11.14 -17.43
CA PHE A 299 6.57 10.24 -18.34
C PHE A 299 6.57 10.75 -19.78
N ARG A 300 6.53 12.07 -19.99
CA ARG A 300 6.62 12.68 -21.34
C ARG A 300 7.85 12.22 -22.14
N LYS A 301 8.96 11.90 -21.46
CA LYS A 301 10.21 11.47 -22.10
C LYS A 301 10.17 10.00 -22.55
N LEU A 302 9.24 9.22 -22.04
CA LEU A 302 9.09 7.81 -22.38
C LEU A 302 8.64 7.64 -23.83
N SER A 303 9.00 6.50 -24.41
CA SER A 303 8.48 6.10 -25.72
C SER A 303 6.97 5.87 -25.66
N LYS A 304 6.32 5.76 -26.83
CA LYS A 304 4.88 5.45 -26.89
C LYS A 304 4.57 4.09 -26.27
N ASP A 305 5.43 3.11 -26.47
CA ASP A 305 5.25 1.74 -25.97
C ASP A 305 5.46 1.69 -24.45
N GLN A 306 6.47 2.39 -23.94
CA GLN A 306 6.68 2.56 -22.50
C GLN A 306 5.51 3.28 -21.82
N GLY A 307 4.97 4.34 -22.44
CA GLY A 307 3.76 4.99 -21.96
C GLY A 307 2.55 4.07 -21.93
N GLN A 308 2.44 3.14 -22.89
CA GLN A 308 1.38 2.13 -22.92
C GLN A 308 1.54 1.09 -21.81
N ILE A 309 2.77 0.63 -21.53
CA ILE A 309 3.08 -0.25 -20.39
C ILE A 309 2.59 0.38 -19.08
N CYS A 310 2.90 1.67 -18.86
CA CYS A 310 2.45 2.39 -17.67
C CYS A 310 0.92 2.43 -17.56
N ILE A 311 0.23 2.74 -18.66
CA ILE A 311 -1.24 2.83 -18.69
C ILE A 311 -1.90 1.50 -18.36
N ASP A 312 -1.43 0.41 -18.98
CA ASP A 312 -2.02 -0.92 -18.79
C ASP A 312 -1.76 -1.44 -17.37
N PHE A 313 -0.54 -1.24 -16.86
CA PHE A 313 -0.20 -1.59 -15.49
C PHE A 313 -1.07 -0.83 -14.49
N LEU A 314 -1.19 0.49 -14.61
CA LEU A 314 -1.98 1.31 -13.68
C LEU A 314 -3.47 0.93 -13.69
N ARG A 315 -4.05 0.66 -14.87
CA ARG A 315 -5.43 0.17 -14.97
C ARG A 315 -5.63 -1.16 -14.24
N GLN A 316 -4.69 -2.08 -14.41
CA GLN A 316 -4.72 -3.35 -13.71
C GLN A 316 -4.61 -3.13 -12.19
N GLN A 317 -3.69 -2.28 -11.74
CA GLN A 317 -3.51 -2.00 -10.31
C GLN A 317 -4.76 -1.34 -9.70
N ILE A 318 -5.40 -0.38 -10.37
CA ILE A 318 -6.65 0.24 -9.88
C ILE A 318 -7.70 -0.84 -9.59
N GLY A 319 -7.94 -1.76 -10.54
CA GLY A 319 -8.90 -2.85 -10.36
C GLY A 319 -8.54 -3.80 -9.21
N ASN A 320 -7.26 -4.17 -9.10
CA ASN A 320 -6.77 -5.03 -8.03
C ASN A 320 -6.95 -4.37 -6.65
N LEU A 321 -6.55 -3.11 -6.52
CA LEU A 321 -6.61 -2.34 -5.27
C LEU A 321 -8.06 -2.14 -4.82
N GLN A 322 -8.97 -1.79 -5.74
CA GLN A 322 -10.41 -1.68 -5.46
C GLN A 322 -11.00 -3.01 -5.00
N SER A 323 -10.57 -4.14 -5.57
CA SER A 323 -11.07 -5.46 -5.18
C SER A 323 -10.65 -5.88 -3.76
N GLU A 324 -9.59 -5.28 -3.22
CA GLU A 324 -9.08 -5.48 -1.86
C GLU A 324 -9.45 -4.32 -0.91
N ASP A 325 -10.35 -3.43 -1.32
CA ASP A 325 -10.83 -2.29 -0.53
C ASP A 325 -9.74 -1.27 -0.15
N LEU A 326 -8.72 -1.13 -1.02
CA LEU A 326 -7.61 -0.18 -0.88
C LEU A 326 -7.89 1.09 -1.70
N ASP A 327 -8.94 1.82 -1.29
CA ASP A 327 -9.47 2.97 -2.05
C ASP A 327 -8.44 4.09 -2.21
N TYR A 328 -7.64 4.36 -1.17
CA TYR A 328 -6.59 5.37 -1.19
C TYR A 328 -5.50 5.04 -2.23
N GLN A 329 -4.92 3.84 -2.17
CA GLN A 329 -3.92 3.43 -3.17
C GLN A 329 -4.51 3.32 -4.58
N ALA A 330 -5.78 2.93 -4.72
CA ALA A 330 -6.46 2.94 -6.01
C ALA A 330 -6.59 4.37 -6.58
N GLN A 331 -6.85 5.36 -5.72
CA GLN A 331 -6.84 6.77 -6.10
C GLN A 331 -5.44 7.23 -6.50
N GLU A 332 -4.39 6.85 -5.77
CA GLU A 332 -3.01 7.17 -6.16
C GLU A 332 -2.62 6.57 -7.53
N ALA A 333 -3.03 5.33 -7.80
CA ALA A 333 -2.85 4.72 -9.12
C ALA A 333 -3.63 5.47 -10.22
N LEU A 334 -4.84 5.93 -9.92
CA LEU A 334 -5.64 6.76 -10.83
C LEU A 334 -4.99 8.15 -11.07
N THR A 335 -4.32 8.73 -10.06
CA THR A 335 -3.50 9.94 -10.19
C THR A 335 -2.45 9.78 -11.27
N LEU A 336 -1.65 8.72 -11.11
CA LEU A 336 -0.52 8.43 -11.98
C LEU A 336 -1.04 8.16 -13.40
N LEU A 337 -2.17 7.46 -13.52
CA LEU A 337 -2.77 7.18 -14.82
C LEU A 337 -3.19 8.48 -15.53
N GLY A 338 -3.79 9.42 -14.79
CA GLY A 338 -4.10 10.76 -15.30
C GLY A 338 -2.88 11.54 -15.77
N GLN A 339 -1.79 11.47 -15.01
CA GLN A 339 -0.53 12.13 -15.36
C GLN A 339 0.10 11.52 -16.62
N VAL A 340 0.23 10.19 -16.68
CA VAL A 340 0.76 9.48 -17.86
C VAL A 340 -0.10 9.80 -19.09
N ALA A 341 -1.42 9.78 -18.96
CA ALA A 341 -2.33 10.13 -20.06
C ALA A 341 -2.14 11.59 -20.54
N CYS A 342 -2.00 12.55 -19.61
CA CYS A 342 -1.70 13.94 -19.95
C CYS A 342 -0.38 14.07 -20.70
N GLU A 343 0.69 13.49 -20.16
CA GLU A 343 2.05 13.64 -20.67
C GLU A 343 2.27 12.95 -22.02
N HIS A 344 1.58 11.83 -22.27
CA HIS A 344 1.56 11.14 -23.57
C HIS A 344 0.43 11.60 -24.50
N ARG A 345 -0.34 12.64 -24.13
CA ARG A 345 -1.44 13.19 -24.94
C ARG A 345 -2.48 12.14 -25.35
N ARG A 346 -2.80 11.22 -24.42
CA ARG A 346 -3.82 10.17 -24.58
C ARG A 346 -5.22 10.72 -24.36
N TYR A 347 -5.61 11.62 -25.26
CA TYR A 347 -6.90 12.33 -25.22
C TYR A 347 -8.10 11.39 -25.25
N ASP A 348 -7.94 10.19 -25.85
CA ASP A 348 -8.93 9.11 -25.85
C ASP A 348 -9.35 8.68 -24.44
N LEU A 349 -8.48 8.87 -23.44
CA LEU A 349 -8.71 8.45 -22.06
C LEU A 349 -9.31 9.54 -21.17
N PHE A 350 -9.29 10.80 -21.60
CA PHE A 350 -9.56 11.94 -20.71
C PHE A 350 -10.97 11.91 -20.12
N ILE A 351 -11.97 11.55 -20.93
CA ILE A 351 -13.38 11.52 -20.49
C ILE A 351 -13.62 10.38 -19.50
N SER A 352 -13.08 9.18 -19.75
CA SER A 352 -13.22 8.06 -18.82
C SER A 352 -12.51 8.33 -17.50
N LEU A 353 -11.29 8.87 -17.56
CA LEU A 353 -10.53 9.22 -16.36
C LEU A 353 -11.24 10.29 -15.54
N ALA A 354 -11.79 11.31 -16.18
CA ALA A 354 -12.56 12.34 -15.50
C ALA A 354 -13.80 11.78 -14.79
N ARG A 355 -14.49 10.81 -15.43
CA ARG A 355 -15.63 10.12 -14.82
C ARG A 355 -15.24 9.30 -13.59
N ASP A 356 -14.11 8.62 -13.65
CA ASP A 356 -13.61 7.77 -12.56
C ASP A 356 -13.09 8.61 -11.39
N MET A 357 -12.40 9.73 -11.69
CA MET A 357 -11.88 10.69 -10.71
C MET A 357 -12.97 11.49 -10.00
N LYS A 358 -14.10 11.75 -10.67
CA LYS A 358 -15.21 12.55 -10.15
C LYS A 358 -14.74 13.95 -9.68
N THR A 359 -15.48 14.55 -8.75
CA THR A 359 -15.14 15.87 -8.21
C THR A 359 -14.15 15.82 -7.06
N ASP A 360 -13.85 14.63 -6.52
CA ASP A 360 -12.93 14.49 -5.39
C ASP A 360 -11.48 14.85 -5.80
N GLU A 361 -11.16 14.71 -7.08
CA GLU A 361 -9.80 14.90 -7.62
C GLU A 361 -9.65 16.15 -8.50
N TRP A 362 -10.14 17.28 -7.99
CA TRP A 362 -10.30 18.52 -8.75
C TRP A 362 -9.02 18.98 -9.47
N GLN A 363 -7.84 18.92 -8.84
CA GLN A 363 -6.58 19.34 -9.46
C GLN A 363 -6.29 18.50 -10.72
N ARG A 364 -6.63 17.21 -10.71
CA ARG A 364 -6.37 16.28 -11.81
C ARG A 364 -7.33 16.52 -12.97
N ILE A 365 -8.60 16.80 -12.67
CA ILE A 365 -9.59 17.26 -13.66
C ILE A 365 -9.11 18.55 -14.33
N LEU A 366 -8.62 19.53 -13.56
CA LEU A 366 -8.07 20.76 -14.11
C LEU A 366 -6.84 20.51 -15.00
N ARG A 367 -5.96 19.56 -14.64
CA ARG A 367 -4.80 19.17 -15.47
C ARG A 367 -5.23 18.53 -16.80
N LEU A 368 -6.22 17.63 -16.79
CA LEU A 368 -6.78 17.03 -18.01
C LEU A 368 -7.38 18.12 -18.93
N ALA A 369 -8.20 19.01 -18.37
CA ALA A 369 -8.79 20.13 -19.10
C ALA A 369 -7.72 21.09 -19.63
N ASP A 370 -6.70 21.42 -18.84
CA ASP A 370 -5.60 22.29 -19.26
C ASP A 370 -4.77 21.68 -20.39
N ALA A 371 -4.47 20.38 -20.30
CA ALA A 371 -3.78 19.65 -21.36
C ALA A 371 -4.58 19.65 -22.67
N ALA A 372 -5.90 19.47 -22.61
CA ALA A 372 -6.78 19.58 -23.77
C ALA A 372 -6.84 21.01 -24.34
N MET A 373 -6.91 22.02 -23.47
CA MET A 373 -6.92 23.44 -23.88
C MET A 373 -5.62 23.87 -24.55
N LYS A 374 -4.46 23.49 -23.99
CA LYS A 374 -3.14 23.72 -24.61
C LYS A 374 -3.02 23.05 -25.98
N ALA A 375 -3.73 21.93 -26.18
CA ALA A 375 -3.82 21.24 -27.46
C ALA A 375 -4.92 21.78 -28.39
N ARG A 376 -5.57 22.91 -28.04
CA ARG A 376 -6.69 23.52 -28.78
C ARG A 376 -7.90 22.60 -28.94
N LYS A 377 -8.11 21.67 -28.02
CA LYS A 377 -9.26 20.74 -27.98
C LYS A 377 -10.29 21.22 -26.94
N ARG A 378 -10.90 22.38 -27.19
CA ARG A 378 -11.85 23.00 -26.25
C ARG A 378 -13.04 22.10 -25.93
N ASP A 379 -13.60 21.44 -26.94
CA ASP A 379 -14.76 20.55 -26.76
C ASP A 379 -14.41 19.36 -25.86
N LEU A 380 -13.19 18.81 -25.98
CA LEU A 380 -12.72 17.77 -25.08
C LEU A 380 -12.57 18.28 -23.65
N ALA A 381 -12.06 19.50 -23.45
CA ALA A 381 -11.95 20.09 -22.12
C ALA A 381 -13.33 20.29 -21.47
N LEU A 382 -14.35 20.68 -22.25
CA LEU A 382 -15.73 20.74 -21.77
C LEU A 382 -16.27 19.36 -21.38
N LEU A 383 -16.06 18.34 -22.23
CA LEU A 383 -16.47 16.96 -21.96
C LEU A 383 -15.78 16.36 -20.72
N VAL A 384 -14.55 16.76 -20.42
CA VAL A 384 -13.84 16.38 -19.18
C VAL A 384 -14.59 16.89 -17.95
N PHE A 385 -15.00 18.16 -17.93
CA PHE A 385 -15.78 18.70 -16.81
C PHE A 385 -17.15 18.03 -16.71
N GLU A 386 -17.84 17.85 -17.83
CA GLU A 386 -19.16 17.19 -17.87
C GLU A 386 -19.11 15.76 -17.31
N ALA A 387 -18.03 15.02 -17.60
CA ALA A 387 -17.82 13.69 -17.06
C ALA A 387 -17.51 13.68 -15.56
N ALA A 388 -16.76 14.69 -15.08
CA ALA A 388 -16.31 14.78 -13.69
C ALA A 388 -17.36 15.35 -12.74
N LEU A 389 -18.25 16.24 -13.19
CA LEU A 389 -19.21 16.99 -12.37
C LEU A 389 -20.34 16.13 -11.79
N GLN A 390 -19.98 15.30 -10.82
CA GLN A 390 -20.87 14.52 -9.96
C GLN A 390 -20.88 15.10 -8.54
N PRO A 391 -21.93 14.89 -7.72
CA PRO A 391 -21.95 15.35 -6.34
C PRO A 391 -20.69 14.92 -5.57
N GLY A 392 -20.01 15.86 -4.92
CA GLY A 392 -18.78 15.62 -4.17
C GLY A 392 -18.14 16.92 -3.68
N PHE A 393 -17.04 16.79 -2.93
CA PHE A 393 -16.53 17.88 -2.08
C PHE A 393 -16.10 19.13 -2.86
N HIS A 394 -15.55 18.97 -4.07
CA HIS A 394 -15.10 20.09 -4.90
C HIS A 394 -16.01 20.40 -6.11
N TYR A 395 -17.29 19.99 -6.05
CA TYR A 395 -18.25 20.23 -7.12
C TYR A 395 -18.33 21.72 -7.51
N ASP A 396 -18.51 22.62 -6.54
CA ASP A 396 -18.63 24.06 -6.80
C ASP A 396 -17.35 24.68 -7.37
N LEU A 397 -16.19 24.16 -6.98
CA LEU A 397 -14.91 24.61 -7.53
C LEU A 397 -14.81 24.23 -9.02
N LEU A 398 -15.05 22.97 -9.36
CA LEU A 398 -14.99 22.50 -10.73
C LEU A 398 -16.08 23.13 -11.60
N ARG A 399 -17.28 23.34 -11.06
CA ARG A 399 -18.38 24.01 -11.75
C ARG A 399 -18.01 25.44 -12.15
N ARG A 400 -17.36 26.20 -11.25
CA ARG A 400 -16.87 27.55 -11.58
C ARG A 400 -15.87 27.54 -12.73
N HIS A 401 -14.93 26.60 -12.76
CA HIS A 401 -13.97 26.47 -13.86
C HIS A 401 -14.63 26.05 -15.17
N TYR A 402 -15.62 25.15 -15.11
CA TYR A 402 -16.42 24.76 -16.27
C TYR A 402 -17.18 25.94 -16.87
N GLU A 403 -17.87 26.74 -16.04
CA GLU A 403 -18.59 27.94 -16.48
C GLU A 403 -17.67 29.01 -17.08
N GLN A 404 -16.47 29.19 -16.51
CA GLN A 404 -15.43 30.06 -17.10
C GLN A 404 -15.04 29.57 -18.50
N LEU A 405 -14.78 28.26 -18.63
CA LEU A 405 -14.39 27.66 -19.90
C LEU A 405 -15.51 27.77 -20.96
N GLN A 406 -16.78 27.63 -20.58
CA GLN A 406 -17.93 27.85 -21.47
C GLN A 406 -17.98 29.30 -21.98
N ARG A 407 -17.64 30.28 -21.14
CA ARG A 407 -17.56 31.71 -21.53
C ARG A 407 -16.30 32.07 -22.33
N GLY A 408 -15.43 31.10 -22.60
CA GLY A 408 -14.19 31.31 -23.37
C GLY A 408 -13.03 31.84 -22.53
N VAL A 409 -13.15 31.82 -21.20
CA VAL A 409 -12.09 32.25 -20.27
C VAL A 409 -11.42 31.00 -19.69
N TRP A 410 -10.13 30.82 -19.96
CA TRP A 410 -9.34 29.73 -19.37
C TRP A 410 -8.08 30.27 -18.70
N LYS A 411 -8.05 30.23 -17.36
CA LYS A 411 -6.90 30.60 -16.52
C LYS A 411 -6.86 29.65 -15.32
N PRO A 412 -6.44 28.39 -15.50
CA PRO A 412 -6.41 27.45 -14.40
C PRO A 412 -5.28 27.83 -13.44
N ASP A 413 -5.60 28.01 -12.16
CA ASP A 413 -4.59 28.13 -11.10
C ASP A 413 -4.17 26.72 -10.68
N LEU A 414 -3.15 26.18 -11.35
CA LEU A 414 -2.61 24.84 -11.07
C LEU A 414 -1.47 24.85 -10.04
N LYS A 415 -1.17 26.01 -9.44
CA LYS A 415 -0.04 26.21 -8.52
C LYS A 415 -0.46 26.19 -7.03
N LYS A 416 -1.73 25.97 -6.75
CA LYS A 416 -2.30 25.74 -5.42
C LYS A 416 -2.84 24.32 -5.36
#